data_AF-A0A150SM34-F1
#
_entry.id   AF-A0A150SM34-F1
#
_cell.length_a   1.000
_cell.length_b   1.000
_cell.length_c   1.000
_cell.angle_alpha   90.00
_cell.angle_beta   90.00
_cell.angle_gamma   90.00
#
_symmetry.space_group_name_H-M   'P 1'
#
loop_
_entity.id
_entity.type
_entity.pdbx_description
1 polymer ?
#
loop_
_entity_poly.entity_id
_entity_poly.type
_entity_poly.pdbx_seq_one_letter_code
_entity_poly.pdbx_strand_id
1 'polypeptide(L)'
;MGDPSPLAARNTLGDAAARGRDERLRGAIALLAVGLAAGGAGEISYEQLKQRFRSAMTRDPVDSLAAMVLGCSYLFYQAEQAENPRCARYVDALLFITTCLSGGYTDLFARTPAGKAIASFVTTFGPALATSALGAPAGAPAPQGTQEQGRAILERLDGILEALRAPR
;
A
#
# COMPACT_ATOMS: atom_id res chain seq x y z
N MET A 1 30.06 36.44 27.00
CA MET A 1 30.22 35.80 25.68
C MET A 1 29.82 34.34 25.88
N GLY A 2 28.55 34.02 25.64
CA GLY A 2 27.95 32.73 26.01
C GLY A 2 28.22 31.68 24.94
N ASP A 3 28.77 30.55 25.37
CA ASP A 3 29.16 29.41 24.55
C ASP A 3 27.92 28.61 24.10
N PRO A 4 27.63 28.46 22.79
CA PRO A 4 26.48 27.67 22.34
C PRO A 4 26.79 26.18 22.49
N SER A 5 26.22 25.56 23.53
CA SER A 5 26.38 24.13 23.82
C SER A 5 25.87 23.25 22.66
N PRO A 6 26.65 22.24 22.21
CA PRO A 6 26.32 21.37 21.06
C PRO A 6 25.13 20.42 21.29
N LEU A 7 24.57 20.40 22.50
CA LEU A 7 23.39 19.61 22.86
C LEU A 7 22.08 20.26 22.38
N ALA A 8 22.02 21.59 22.26
CA ALA A 8 20.82 22.28 21.78
C ALA A 8 20.58 22.08 20.27
N ALA A 9 21.65 21.94 19.49
CA ALA A 9 21.59 21.73 18.04
C ALA A 9 21.09 20.33 17.63
N ARG A 10 21.25 19.31 18.50
CA ARG A 10 20.76 17.95 18.23
C ARG A 10 19.25 17.82 18.41
N ASN A 11 18.67 18.52 19.39
CA ASN A 11 17.22 18.49 19.61
C ASN A 11 16.44 19.20 18.49
N THR A 12 16.97 20.30 17.94
CA THR A 12 16.31 21.04 16.86
C THR A 12 16.31 20.30 15.52
N LEU A 13 17.37 19.54 15.20
CA LEU A 13 17.39 18.66 14.02
C LEU A 13 16.43 17.47 14.15
N GLY A 14 16.32 16.89 15.35
CA GLY A 14 15.37 15.81 15.65
C GLY A 14 13.91 16.26 15.49
N ASP A 15 13.57 17.44 16.01
CA ASP A 15 12.23 18.03 15.90
C ASP A 15 11.88 18.43 14.46
N ALA A 16 12.84 18.93 13.68
CA ALA A 16 12.62 19.26 12.27
C ALA A 16 12.40 18.00 11.42
N ALA A 17 13.12 16.91 11.69
CA ALA A 17 12.96 15.63 11.01
C ALA A 17 11.66 14.91 11.41
N ALA A 18 11.18 15.08 12.65
CA ALA A 18 9.90 14.57 13.11
C ALA A 18 8.73 15.37 12.48
N ARG A 19 8.81 16.71 12.50
CA ARG A 19 7.82 17.60 11.89
C ARG A 19 7.70 17.42 10.38
N GLY A 20 8.82 17.21 9.68
CA GLY A 20 8.83 16.88 8.25
C GLY A 20 8.25 15.49 7.93
N ARG A 21 8.33 14.53 8.86
CA ARG A 21 7.70 13.21 8.74
C ARG A 21 6.20 13.29 8.93
N ASP A 22 5.74 14.08 9.91
CA ASP A 22 4.32 14.33 10.16
C ASP A 22 3.65 15.07 9.01
N GLU A 23 4.32 16.04 8.37
CA GLU A 23 3.80 16.73 7.19
C GLU A 23 3.70 15.81 5.97
N ARG A 24 4.66 14.89 5.78
CA ARG A 24 4.64 13.89 4.70
C ARG A 24 3.55 12.84 4.92
N LEU A 25 3.40 12.37 6.16
CA LEU A 25 2.36 11.43 6.55
C LEU A 25 0.97 12.06 6.37
N ARG A 26 0.82 13.33 6.77
CA ARG A 26 -0.40 14.12 6.51
C ARG A 26 -0.66 14.30 5.03
N GLY A 27 0.36 14.59 4.21
CA GLY A 27 0.23 14.71 2.76
C GLY A 27 -0.18 13.39 2.09
N ALA A 28 0.38 12.26 2.54
CA ALA A 28 0.05 10.94 2.03
C ALA A 28 -1.36 10.48 2.45
N ILE A 29 -1.74 10.73 3.72
CA ILE A 29 -3.10 10.47 4.23
C ILE A 29 -4.12 11.37 3.51
N ALA A 30 -3.78 12.64 3.27
CA ALA A 30 -4.63 13.56 2.51
C ALA A 30 -4.77 13.12 1.04
N LEU A 31 -3.71 12.62 0.39
CA LEU A 31 -3.79 12.05 -0.96
C LEU A 31 -4.64 10.78 -1.00
N LEU A 32 -4.54 9.93 0.02
CA LEU A 32 -5.36 8.73 0.14
C LEU A 32 -6.82 9.10 0.40
N ALA A 33 -7.07 10.05 1.31
CA ALA A 33 -8.40 10.56 1.62
C ALA A 33 -9.02 11.29 0.44
N VAL A 34 -8.26 12.05 -0.35
CA VAL A 34 -8.71 12.65 -1.61
C VAL A 34 -8.96 11.58 -2.67
N GLY A 35 -8.11 10.56 -2.77
CA GLY A 35 -8.34 9.42 -3.67
C GLY A 35 -9.60 8.62 -3.35
N LEU A 36 -9.97 8.53 -2.06
CA LEU A 36 -11.17 7.85 -1.58
C LEU A 36 -12.41 8.76 -1.53
N ALA A 37 -12.26 10.07 -1.30
CA ALA A 37 -13.33 11.06 -1.30
C ALA A 37 -13.68 11.59 -2.71
N ALA A 38 -12.77 11.46 -3.69
CA ALA A 38 -13.03 11.79 -5.10
C ALA A 38 -14.00 10.82 -5.80
N GLY A 39 -14.67 9.93 -5.05
CA GLY A 39 -15.91 9.29 -5.48
C GLY A 39 -17.08 10.27 -5.72
N GLY A 40 -16.91 11.57 -5.41
CA GLY A 40 -17.88 12.58 -5.82
C GLY A 40 -17.48 14.02 -5.50
N ALA A 41 -16.61 14.64 -6.31
CA ALA A 41 -16.57 16.10 -6.53
C ALA A 41 -15.55 16.48 -7.62
N GLY A 42 -16.06 16.98 -8.74
CA GLY A 42 -15.47 18.01 -9.63
C GLY A 42 -14.00 17.94 -10.05
N GLU A 43 -13.77 17.68 -11.35
CA GLU A 43 -12.64 18.15 -12.18
C GLU A 43 -11.19 17.98 -11.69
N ILE A 44 -10.91 17.10 -10.72
CA ILE A 44 -9.56 16.54 -10.60
C ILE A 44 -9.40 15.52 -11.73
N SER A 45 -8.71 15.92 -12.80
CA SER A 45 -8.47 15.10 -13.99
C SER A 45 -7.97 13.71 -13.57
N TYR A 46 -8.75 12.68 -13.90
CA TYR A 46 -8.45 11.27 -13.60
C TYR A 46 -7.03 10.88 -14.01
N GLU A 47 -6.54 11.40 -15.14
CA GLU A 47 -5.17 11.17 -15.60
C GLU A 47 -4.14 11.83 -14.70
N GLN A 48 -4.38 13.04 -14.17
CA GLN A 48 -3.48 13.65 -13.19
C GLN A 48 -3.49 12.89 -11.86
N LEU A 49 -4.64 12.39 -11.40
CA LEU A 49 -4.73 11.56 -10.20
C LEU A 49 -3.96 10.25 -10.38
N LYS A 50 -4.18 9.57 -11.51
CA LYS A 50 -3.47 8.34 -11.89
C LYS A 50 -1.98 8.56 -12.02
N GLN A 51 -1.55 9.67 -12.61
CA GLN A 51 -0.14 9.99 -12.80
C GLN A 51 0.53 10.37 -11.47
N ARG A 52 -0.17 11.08 -10.57
CA ARG A 52 0.30 11.37 -9.20
C ARG A 52 0.37 10.11 -8.35
N PHE A 53 -0.65 9.27 -8.41
CA PHE A 53 -0.70 7.99 -7.71
C PHE A 53 0.45 7.09 -8.17
N ARG A 54 0.60 6.91 -9.48
CA ARG A 54 1.69 6.13 -10.06
C ARG A 54 3.06 6.70 -9.69
N SER A 55 3.24 8.01 -9.79
CA SER A 55 4.50 8.67 -9.47
C SER A 55 4.86 8.50 -7.98
N ALA A 56 3.90 8.67 -7.07
CA ALA A 56 4.10 8.46 -5.64
C ALA A 56 4.54 7.02 -5.34
N MET A 57 3.84 6.03 -5.90
CA MET A 57 4.14 4.61 -5.70
C MET A 57 5.51 4.20 -6.22
N THR A 58 5.96 4.78 -7.34
CA THR A 58 7.26 4.45 -7.93
C THR A 58 8.45 5.15 -7.28
N ARG A 59 8.24 6.29 -6.62
CA ARG A 59 9.34 7.13 -6.12
C ARG A 59 9.86 6.66 -4.76
N ASP A 60 8.94 6.27 -3.88
CA ASP A 60 9.27 5.65 -2.59
C ASP A 60 8.19 4.61 -2.26
N PRO A 61 8.36 3.36 -2.71
CA PRO A 61 7.36 2.32 -2.54
C PRO A 61 7.22 1.89 -1.08
N VAL A 62 8.26 2.05 -0.24
CA VAL A 62 8.20 1.73 1.19
C VAL A 62 7.35 2.75 1.93
N ASP A 63 7.58 4.04 1.70
CA ASP A 63 6.77 5.11 2.29
C ASP A 63 5.31 5.03 1.79
N SER A 64 5.11 4.71 0.51
CA SER A 64 3.77 4.53 -0.07
C SER A 64 3.02 3.34 0.53
N LEU A 65 3.72 2.21 0.74
CA LEU A 65 3.17 1.05 1.42
C LEU A 65 2.79 1.39 2.87
N ALA A 66 3.68 2.05 3.60
CA ALA A 66 3.43 2.45 4.98
C ALA A 66 2.23 3.40 5.08
N ALA A 67 2.15 4.41 4.20
CA ALA A 67 1.04 5.36 4.16
C ALA A 67 -0.29 4.67 3.82
N MET A 68 -0.29 3.76 2.85
CA MET A 68 -1.49 2.98 2.50
C MET A 68 -1.92 2.10 3.68
N VAL A 69 -1.00 1.36 4.31
CA VAL A 69 -1.33 0.49 5.45
C VAL A 69 -1.89 1.31 6.60
N LEU A 70 -1.19 2.36 7.04
CA LEU A 70 -1.63 3.18 8.16
C LEU A 70 -2.93 3.95 7.86
N GLY A 71 -3.04 4.51 6.65
CA GLY A 71 -4.20 5.26 6.19
C GLY A 71 -5.44 4.38 6.02
N CYS A 72 -5.33 3.25 5.34
CA CYS A 72 -6.43 2.29 5.21
C CYS A 72 -6.83 1.71 6.57
N SER A 73 -5.88 1.45 7.48
CA SER A 73 -6.20 0.97 8.84
C SER A 73 -7.00 1.99 9.63
N TYR A 74 -6.65 3.28 9.51
CA TYR A 74 -7.38 4.35 10.18
C TYR A 74 -8.79 4.52 9.64
N LEU A 75 -8.93 4.53 8.31
CA LEU A 75 -10.23 4.62 7.66
C LEU A 75 -11.10 3.40 7.94
N PHE A 76 -10.50 2.21 7.96
CA PHE A 76 -11.20 0.97 8.29
C PHE A 76 -11.68 0.97 9.73
N TYR A 77 -10.84 1.41 10.68
CA TYR A 77 -11.22 1.55 12.08
C TYR A 77 -12.41 2.50 12.24
N GLN A 78 -12.37 3.68 11.62
CA GLN A 78 -13.49 4.64 11.64
C GLN A 78 -14.76 4.07 11.01
N ALA A 79 -14.63 3.33 9.91
CA ALA A 79 -15.76 2.74 9.19
C ALA A 79 -16.39 1.53 9.91
N GLU A 80 -15.68 0.89 10.84
CA GLU A 80 -16.10 -0.38 11.43
C GLU A 80 -16.28 -0.32 12.95
N GLN A 81 -15.64 0.59 13.70
CA GLN A 81 -15.65 0.54 15.17
C GLN A 81 -17.06 0.63 15.78
N ALA A 82 -18.01 1.25 15.08
CA ALA A 82 -19.38 1.41 15.56
C ALA A 82 -20.26 0.18 15.32
N GLU A 83 -19.99 -0.60 14.28
CA GLU A 83 -20.85 -1.72 13.85
C GLU A 83 -20.20 -3.10 14.06
N ASN A 84 -18.87 -3.14 14.15
CA ASN A 84 -18.10 -4.36 14.23
C ASN A 84 -17.48 -4.52 15.62
N PRO A 85 -18.05 -5.37 16.49
CA PRO A 85 -17.51 -5.58 17.83
C PRO A 85 -16.12 -6.23 17.82
N ARG A 86 -15.68 -6.79 16.68
CA ARG A 86 -14.32 -7.33 16.50
C ARG A 86 -13.29 -6.27 16.09
N CYS A 87 -13.73 -5.07 15.69
CA CYS A 87 -12.88 -3.93 15.35
C CYS A 87 -12.92 -2.88 16.47
N ALA A 88 -12.59 -3.29 17.70
CA ALA A 88 -12.74 -2.44 18.88
C ALA A 88 -11.59 -1.45 19.05
N ARG A 89 -10.40 -1.80 18.54
CA ARG A 89 -9.18 -1.00 18.64
C ARG A 89 -8.58 -0.78 17.27
N TYR A 90 -7.84 0.32 17.13
CA TYR A 90 -7.08 0.61 15.92
C TYR A 90 -6.12 -0.54 15.52
N VAL A 91 -5.53 -1.22 16.51
CA VAL A 91 -4.63 -2.36 16.27
C VAL A 91 -5.36 -3.52 15.58
N ASP A 92 -6.65 -3.71 15.84
CA ASP A 92 -7.46 -4.75 15.18
C ASP A 92 -7.62 -4.44 13.69
N ALA A 93 -7.92 -3.16 13.37
CA ALA A 93 -7.98 -2.67 12.00
C ALA A 93 -6.63 -2.78 11.29
N LEU A 94 -5.52 -2.46 11.98
CA LEU A 94 -4.17 -2.58 11.44
C LEU A 94 -3.82 -4.03 11.10
N LEU A 95 -4.12 -4.97 12.00
CA LEU A 95 -3.93 -6.39 11.75
C LEU A 95 -4.76 -6.84 10.55
N PHE A 96 -6.03 -6.46 10.46
CA PHE A 96 -6.86 -6.81 9.30
C PHE A 96 -6.32 -6.26 7.98
N ILE A 97 -5.95 -4.97 7.91
CA ILE A 97 -5.42 -4.36 6.68
C ILE A 97 -4.08 -4.96 6.26
N THR A 98 -3.18 -5.24 7.21
CA THR A 98 -1.92 -5.94 6.89
C THR A 98 -2.17 -7.34 6.35
N THR A 99 -3.25 -7.99 6.79
CA THR A 99 -3.64 -9.32 6.31
C THR A 99 -4.13 -9.31 4.87
N CYS A 100 -4.81 -8.23 4.47
CA CYS A 100 -5.16 -7.99 3.07
C CYS A 100 -3.95 -7.90 2.13
N LEU A 101 -2.72 -7.68 2.65
CA LEU A 101 -1.50 -7.62 1.83
C LEU A 101 -0.95 -9.01 1.46
N SER A 102 -1.09 -10.02 2.34
CA SER A 102 -0.42 -11.32 2.17
C SER A 102 -1.34 -12.54 2.28
N GLY A 103 -2.66 -12.34 2.44
CA GLY A 103 -3.61 -13.44 2.60
C GLY A 103 -3.44 -14.20 3.92
N GLY A 104 -3.09 -13.50 5.00
CA GLY A 104 -3.02 -14.10 6.33
C GLY A 104 -4.41 -14.43 6.92
N TYR A 105 -4.42 -14.97 8.12
CA TYR A 105 -5.66 -15.25 8.86
C TYR A 105 -5.85 -14.21 9.96
N THR A 106 -6.91 -13.42 9.85
CA THR A 106 -7.51 -12.77 11.01
C THR A 106 -8.94 -13.27 11.15
N ASP A 107 -9.42 -13.32 12.39
CA ASP A 107 -10.83 -13.54 12.68
C ASP A 107 -11.70 -12.29 12.43
N LEU A 108 -11.13 -11.21 11.89
CA LEU A 108 -11.82 -9.96 11.61
C LEU A 108 -12.20 -9.87 10.12
N PHE A 109 -13.44 -9.47 9.86
CA PHE A 109 -13.96 -9.23 8.51
C PHE A 109 -14.74 -7.92 8.49
N ALA A 110 -14.67 -7.22 7.35
CA ALA A 110 -15.43 -6.01 7.11
C ALA A 110 -16.95 -6.29 7.10
N ARG A 111 -17.70 -5.55 7.89
CA ARG A 111 -19.17 -5.63 7.95
C ARG A 111 -19.82 -4.51 7.15
N THR A 112 -19.26 -3.31 7.20
CA THR A 112 -19.84 -2.12 6.57
C THR A 112 -19.47 -2.05 5.08
N PRO A 113 -20.30 -1.40 4.25
CA PRO A 113 -19.99 -1.20 2.84
C PRO A 113 -18.66 -0.45 2.62
N ALA A 114 -18.38 0.55 3.47
CA ALA A 114 -17.13 1.30 3.43
C ALA A 114 -15.92 0.43 3.81
N GLY A 115 -16.04 -0.38 4.88
CA GLY A 115 -14.99 -1.32 5.26
C GLY A 115 -14.68 -2.33 4.15
N LYS A 116 -15.70 -2.83 3.45
CA LYS A 116 -15.54 -3.74 2.30
C LYS A 116 -14.85 -3.08 1.12
N ALA A 117 -15.17 -1.81 0.83
CA ALA A 117 -14.52 -1.06 -0.23
C ALA A 117 -13.02 -0.85 0.07
N ILE A 118 -12.68 -0.48 1.30
CA ILE A 118 -11.30 -0.31 1.76
C ILE A 118 -10.55 -1.65 1.68
N ALA A 119 -11.14 -2.73 2.19
CA ALA A 119 -10.55 -4.06 2.15
C ALA A 119 -10.28 -4.53 0.70
N SER A 120 -11.24 -4.31 -0.20
CA SER A 120 -11.12 -4.64 -1.63
C SER A 120 -9.99 -3.85 -2.29
N PHE A 121 -9.88 -2.55 -1.98
CA PHE A 121 -8.79 -1.70 -2.47
C PHE A 121 -7.43 -2.24 -2.03
N VAL A 122 -7.24 -2.49 -0.73
CA VAL A 122 -5.97 -3.00 -0.21
C VAL A 122 -5.66 -4.38 -0.77
N THR A 123 -6.64 -5.26 -0.91
CA THR A 123 -6.42 -6.59 -1.50
C THR A 123 -6.00 -6.51 -2.98
N THR A 124 -6.53 -5.53 -3.72
CA THR A 124 -6.24 -5.37 -5.16
C THR A 124 -4.87 -4.74 -5.41
N PHE A 125 -4.53 -3.68 -4.66
CA PHE A 125 -3.31 -2.89 -4.91
C PHE A 125 -2.17 -3.22 -3.95
N GLY A 126 -2.49 -3.76 -2.78
CA GLY A 126 -1.55 -4.06 -1.70
C GLY A 126 -0.44 -5.02 -2.08
N PRO A 127 -0.73 -6.20 -2.68
CA PRO A 127 0.31 -7.15 -3.08
C PRO A 127 1.32 -6.56 -4.06
N ALA A 128 0.86 -5.76 -5.03
CA ALA A 128 1.73 -5.11 -6.01
C ALA A 128 2.63 -4.06 -5.37
N LEU A 129 2.09 -3.26 -4.44
CA LEU A 129 2.87 -2.29 -3.66
C LEU A 129 3.88 -2.95 -2.73
N ALA A 130 3.48 -4.01 -2.02
CA ALA A 130 4.37 -4.77 -1.15
C ALA A 130 5.52 -5.39 -1.96
N THR A 131 5.22 -5.95 -3.13
CA THR A 131 6.23 -6.46 -4.06
C THR A 131 7.16 -5.35 -4.56
N SER A 132 6.62 -4.17 -4.87
CA SER A 132 7.44 -3.02 -5.29
C SER A 132 8.30 -2.45 -4.15
N ALA A 133 7.82 -2.51 -2.90
CA ALA A 133 8.52 -1.98 -1.73
C ALA A 133 9.64 -2.90 -1.25
N LEU A 134 9.41 -4.22 -1.34
CA LEU A 134 10.36 -5.25 -0.92
C LEU A 134 11.19 -5.79 -2.09
N GLY A 135 10.86 -5.41 -3.32
CA GLY A 135 11.56 -5.79 -4.53
C GLY A 135 12.94 -5.15 -4.65
N ALA A 136 13.77 -5.69 -5.54
CA ALA A 136 15.10 -5.15 -5.79
C ALA A 136 15.00 -3.69 -6.30
N PRO A 137 15.92 -2.79 -5.88
CA PRO A 137 15.89 -1.38 -6.28
C PRO A 137 15.96 -1.25 -7.81
N ALA A 138 15.24 -0.26 -8.35
CA ALA A 138 15.18 0.00 -9.78
C ALA A 138 16.60 0.15 -10.37
N GLY A 139 17.04 -0.83 -11.15
CA GLY A 139 18.40 -0.91 -11.70
C GLY A 139 19.14 -2.21 -11.36
N ALA A 140 18.64 -3.02 -10.43
CA ALA A 140 19.12 -4.39 -10.27
C ALA A 140 18.75 -5.22 -11.52
N PRO A 141 19.69 -5.99 -12.11
CA PRO A 141 19.36 -6.87 -13.21
C PRO A 141 18.23 -7.80 -12.79
N ALA A 142 17.21 -7.94 -13.65
CA ALA A 142 16.11 -8.86 -13.39
C ALA A 142 16.71 -10.23 -13.03
N PRO A 143 16.30 -10.86 -11.91
CA PRO A 143 16.84 -12.15 -11.53
C PRO A 143 16.60 -13.11 -12.70
N GLN A 144 17.68 -13.72 -13.20
CA GLN A 144 17.68 -14.59 -14.39
C GLN A 144 16.56 -15.65 -14.33
N GLY A 145 16.19 -16.07 -13.12
CA GLY A 145 15.08 -16.98 -12.84
C GLY A 145 13.71 -16.52 -13.34
N THR A 146 13.38 -15.21 -13.41
CA THR A 146 12.03 -14.79 -13.86
C THR A 146 11.83 -14.99 -15.37
N GLN A 147 12.89 -14.83 -16.17
CA GLN A 147 12.85 -15.11 -17.61
C GLN A 147 12.85 -16.62 -17.90
N GLU A 148 13.65 -17.40 -17.16
CA GLU A 148 13.68 -18.86 -17.29
C GLU A 148 12.35 -19.49 -16.87
N GLN A 149 11.77 -19.02 -15.78
CA GLN A 149 10.47 -19.45 -15.30
C GLN A 149 9.36 -19.08 -16.28
N GLY A 150 9.42 -17.90 -16.90
CA GLY A 150 8.52 -17.52 -17.99
C GLY A 150 8.61 -18.45 -19.20
N ARG A 151 9.83 -18.81 -19.63
CA ARG A 151 10.04 -19.80 -20.71
C ARG A 151 9.50 -21.18 -20.35
N ALA A 152 9.79 -21.65 -19.14
CA ALA A 152 9.29 -22.94 -18.66
C ALA A 152 7.76 -22.99 -18.62
N ILE A 153 7.10 -21.89 -18.23
CA ILE A 153 5.64 -21.80 -18.23
C ILE A 153 5.09 -21.88 -19.67
N LEU A 154 5.68 -21.13 -20.61
CA LEU A 154 5.25 -21.14 -22.00
C LEU A 154 5.39 -22.55 -22.62
N GLU A 155 6.52 -23.22 -22.38
CA GLU A 155 6.76 -24.58 -22.85
C GLU A 155 5.71 -25.58 -22.31
N ARG A 156 5.31 -25.43 -21.04
CA ARG A 156 4.25 -26.25 -20.44
C ARG A 156 2.89 -25.96 -21.04
N LEU A 157 2.57 -24.69 -21.30
CA LEU A 157 1.31 -24.29 -21.93
C LEU A 157 1.21 -24.81 -23.37
N ASP A 158 2.30 -24.76 -24.12
CA ASP A 158 2.36 -25.31 -25.49
C ASP A 158 2.14 -26.82 -25.47
N GLY A 159 2.76 -27.56 -24.54
CA GLY A 159 2.52 -29.00 -24.38
C GLY A 159 1.07 -29.34 -23.99
N ILE A 160 0.42 -28.50 -23.19
CA ILE A 160 -1.01 -28.66 -22.85
C ILE A 160 -1.89 -28.41 -24.09
N LEU A 161 -1.60 -27.37 -24.87
CA LEU A 161 -2.34 -27.05 -26.08
C LEU A 161 -2.21 -28.16 -27.14
N GLU A 162 -1.04 -28.77 -27.26
CA GLU A 162 -0.80 -29.90 -28.16
C GLU A 162 -1.56 -31.15 -27.70
N ALA A 163 -1.54 -31.46 -26.41
CA ALA A 163 -2.32 -32.55 -25.82
C ALA A 163 -3.83 -32.37 -25.97
N LEU A 164 -4.32 -31.12 -25.96
CA LEU A 164 -5.74 -30.79 -26.17
C LEU A 164 -6.14 -30.75 -27.66
N ARG A 165 -5.20 -30.53 -28.58
CA ARG A 165 -5.43 -30.56 -30.03
C ARG A 165 -5.33 -31.96 -30.62
N ALA A 166 -4.67 -32.89 -29.95
CA ALA A 166 -4.68 -34.28 -30.34
C ALA A 166 -6.13 -34.80 -30.34
N PRO A 167 -6.65 -35.31 -31.48
CA PRO A 167 -7.98 -35.90 -31.51
C PRO A 167 -8.01 -37.08 -30.55
N ARG A 168 -9.05 -37.12 -29.71
CA ARG A 168 -9.35 -38.28 -28.86
C ARG A 168 -9.60 -39.53 -29.70
#